data_AF-A0A815GMY2-F1
#
_entry.id   AF-A0A815GMY2-F1
#
_cell.length_a   1.000
_cell.length_b   1.000
_cell.length_c   1.000
_cell.angle_alpha   90.00
_cell.angle_beta   90.00
_cell.angle_gamma   90.00
#
_symmetry.space_group_name_H-M   'P 1'
#
loop_
_entity.id
_entity.type
_entity.pdbx_description
1 polymer ?
#
loop_
_entity_poly.entity_id
_entity_poly.type
_entity_poly.pdbx_seq_one_letter_code
_entity_poly.pdbx_strand_id
1 'polypeptide(L)'
;MVVYYNFVLFKGSATVLPIGTIILFTGQNLPEKWLGCDGSEVSRIAYPLLFSVIASLYGDGDHVNTFNLPDFRGRFPLGIDRRHNQNVGLNQGGNLTHTLSIDELPWHLHDQGT
;
A
#
# COMPACT_ATOMS: atom_id res chain seq x y z
N MET A 1 -17.88 -12.91 12.57
CA MET A 1 -16.83 -11.97 13.03
C MET A 1 -15.83 -11.83 11.90
N VAL A 2 -15.95 -10.77 11.10
CA VAL A 2 -14.99 -10.50 10.01
C VAL A 2 -13.76 -9.87 10.64
N VAL A 3 -12.61 -10.54 10.54
CA VAL A 3 -11.33 -9.95 10.95
C VAL A 3 -10.94 -8.98 9.83
N TYR A 4 -11.06 -7.68 10.08
CA TYR A 4 -10.61 -6.66 9.13
C TYR A 4 -9.09 -6.53 9.26
N TYR A 5 -8.36 -7.02 8.27
CA TYR A 5 -6.92 -6.81 8.17
C TYR A 5 -6.67 -5.48 7.47
N ASN A 6 -6.35 -4.45 8.25
CA ASN A 6 -5.99 -3.13 7.72
C ASN A 6 -4.46 -3.02 7.67
N PHE A 7 -3.95 -2.25 6.71
CA PHE A 7 -2.56 -1.81 6.75
C PHE A 7 -2.47 -0.45 7.40
N VAL A 8 -1.47 -0.25 8.26
CA VAL A 8 -1.26 1.00 9.00
C VAL A 8 0.19 1.47 8.86
N LEU A 9 0.35 2.79 8.78
CA LEU A 9 1.62 3.48 8.56
C LEU A 9 2.05 4.25 9.81
N PHE A 10 3.29 4.04 10.27
CA PHE A 10 3.79 4.72 11.47
C PHE A 10 4.23 6.15 11.17
N LYS A 11 3.78 7.11 11.99
CA LYS A 11 4.06 8.55 11.85
C LYS A 11 4.80 9.21 13.02
N GLY A 12 5.20 8.45 14.05
CA GLY A 12 5.82 8.99 15.27
C GLY A 12 7.32 8.68 15.41
N SER A 13 7.99 9.24 16.42
CA SER A 13 9.34 8.77 16.78
C SER A 13 9.22 7.61 17.78
N ALA A 14 9.57 6.40 17.36
CA ALA A 14 9.80 5.25 18.23
C ALA A 14 11.07 4.55 17.75
N THR A 15 11.96 4.21 18.68
CA THR A 15 13.27 3.59 18.39
C THR A 15 13.15 2.18 17.80
N VAL A 16 11.96 1.57 17.81
CA VAL A 16 11.75 0.17 17.42
C VAL A 16 11.23 0.01 15.99
N LEU A 17 10.49 0.98 15.46
CA LEU A 17 9.97 0.96 14.08
C LEU A 17 10.18 2.33 13.43
N PRO A 18 10.86 2.42 12.28
CA PRO A 18 11.07 3.69 11.62
C PRO A 18 9.75 4.26 11.06
N ILE A 19 9.67 5.59 11.01
CA ILE A 19 8.58 6.29 10.31
C ILE A 19 8.55 5.84 8.85
N GLY A 20 7.36 5.63 8.31
CA GLY A 20 7.21 5.05 6.97
C GLY A 20 6.99 3.53 6.97
N THR A 21 7.13 2.86 8.12
CA THR A 21 6.85 1.43 8.23
C THR A 21 5.36 1.16 8.10
N ILE A 22 5.03 0.17 7.26
CA ILE A 22 3.67 -0.35 7.09
C ILE A 22 3.57 -1.71 7.79
N ILE A 23 2.54 -1.91 8.61
CA ILE A 23 2.23 -3.20 9.23
C ILE A 23 0.77 -3.58 9.00
N LEU A 24 0.49 -4.88 9.03
CA LEU A 24 -0.87 -5.39 9.16
C LEU A 24 -1.37 -5.18 10.58
N PHE A 25 -2.62 -4.76 10.69
CA PHE A 25 -3.29 -4.44 11.93
C PHE A 25 -4.72 -4.98 11.92
N THR A 26 -5.07 -5.70 12.99
CA THR A 26 -6.36 -6.41 13.12
C THR A 26 -7.39 -5.63 13.95
N GLY A 27 -6.98 -4.52 14.59
CA GLY A 27 -7.87 -3.69 15.39
C GLY A 27 -8.75 -2.78 14.53
N GLN A 28 -9.92 -2.41 15.07
CA GLN A 28 -10.84 -1.49 14.40
C GLN A 28 -10.40 -0.03 14.50
N ASN A 29 -9.81 0.37 15.64
CA ASN A 29 -9.34 1.72 15.87
C ASN A 29 -7.83 1.79 15.70
N LEU A 30 -7.37 2.73 14.88
CA LEU A 30 -5.94 2.95 14.67
C LEU A 30 -5.26 3.34 16.00
N PRO A 31 -4.12 2.73 16.35
CA PRO A 31 -3.37 3.13 17.53
C PRO A 31 -2.83 4.56 17.38
N GLU A 32 -2.50 5.20 18.49
CA GLU A 32 -1.86 6.51 18.45
C GLU A 32 -0.57 6.49 17.61
N LYS A 33 -0.35 7.57 16.85
CA LYS A 33 0.81 7.72 15.95
C LYS A 33 0.82 6.73 14.77
N TRP A 34 -0.33 6.18 14.42
CA TRP A 34 -0.54 5.45 13.16
C TRP A 34 -1.59 6.16 12.29
N LEU A 35 -1.45 5.96 10.99
CA LEU A 35 -2.41 6.36 9.96
C LEU A 35 -2.85 5.12 9.19
N GLY A 36 -4.07 5.13 8.66
CA GLY A 36 -4.55 4.07 7.78
C GLY A 36 -3.91 4.18 6.40
N CYS A 37 -3.63 3.05 5.75
CA CYS A 37 -3.26 3.01 4.33
C CYS A 37 -4.54 2.99 3.46
N ASP A 38 -5.28 4.10 3.46
CA ASP A 38 -6.58 4.26 2.80
C ASP A 38 -6.61 5.34 1.69
N GLY A 39 -5.45 5.81 1.25
CA GLY A 39 -5.32 6.83 0.20
C GLY A 39 -5.62 8.26 0.65
N SER A 40 -5.89 8.49 1.93
CA SER A 40 -6.20 9.83 2.45
C SER A 40 -5.11 10.84 2.14
N GLU A 41 -5.53 12.07 1.86
CA GLU A 41 -4.65 13.22 1.73
C GLU A 41 -4.36 13.80 3.12
N VAL A 42 -3.09 14.05 3.44
CA VAL A 42 -2.66 14.50 4.77
C VAL A 42 -1.67 15.67 4.70
N SER A 43 -1.64 16.48 5.76
CA SER A 43 -0.81 17.70 5.83
C SER A 43 0.68 17.42 6.01
N ARG A 44 1.51 18.08 5.19
CA ARG A 44 2.98 18.12 5.32
C ARG A 44 3.42 18.78 6.64
N ILE A 45 2.64 19.73 7.15
CA ILE A 45 2.91 20.43 8.42
C ILE A 45 2.60 19.52 9.61
N ALA A 46 1.49 18.77 9.55
CA ALA A 46 1.12 17.86 10.62
C ALA A 46 2.02 16.60 10.67
N TYR A 47 2.52 16.15 9.52
CA TYR A 47 3.31 14.92 9.40
C TYR A 47 4.64 15.13 8.64
N PRO A 48 5.51 16.04 9.10
CA PRO A 48 6.71 16.45 8.35
C PRO A 48 7.73 15.32 8.24
N LEU A 49 7.88 14.52 9.29
CA LEU A 49 8.79 13.37 9.27
C LEU A 49 8.30 12.28 8.31
N LEU A 50 6.99 12.02 8.28
CA LEU A 50 6.44 11.06 7.33
C LEU A 50 6.61 11.54 5.89
N PHE A 51 6.33 12.83 5.64
CA PHE A 51 6.56 13.43 4.33
C PHE A 51 8.03 13.35 3.89
N SER A 52 8.99 13.52 4.82
CA SER A 52 10.41 13.38 4.49
C SER A 52 10.80 11.97 4.04
N VAL A 53 10.02 10.94 4.41
CA VAL A 53 10.28 9.54 4.06
C VAL A 53 9.58 9.14 2.77
N ILE A 54 8.28 9.43 2.63
CA ILE A 54 7.48 8.94 1.50
C ILE A 54 7.21 10.00 0.42
N ALA A 55 7.46 11.28 0.71
CA ALA A 55 7.20 12.40 -0.19
C ALA A 55 5.80 12.30 -0.85
N SER A 56 5.71 12.54 -2.16
CA SER A 56 4.50 12.40 -2.97
C SER A 56 4.38 11.02 -3.65
N LEU A 57 5.08 9.97 -3.18
CA LEU A 57 5.14 8.68 -3.89
C LEU A 57 3.76 8.05 -4.17
N TYR A 58 2.76 8.35 -3.34
CA TYR A 58 1.40 7.82 -3.45
C TYR A 58 0.38 8.87 -3.91
N GLY A 59 0.85 10.05 -4.34
CA GLY A 59 0.03 11.16 -4.81
C GLY A 59 0.50 12.50 -4.22
N ASP A 60 0.40 13.55 -5.03
CA ASP A 60 0.88 14.90 -4.70
C ASP A 60 -0.02 15.68 -3.74
N GLY A 61 -1.19 15.16 -3.40
CA GLY A 61 -2.23 15.90 -2.68
C GLY A 61 -2.63 17.18 -3.43
N ASP A 62 -2.60 18.31 -2.73
CA ASP A 62 -2.87 19.65 -3.23
C ASP A 62 -1.67 20.28 -3.96
N HIS A 63 -0.57 19.54 -4.14
CA HIS A 63 0.71 19.97 -4.73
C HIS A 63 1.48 21.03 -3.91
N VAL A 64 0.98 21.45 -2.75
CA VAL A 64 1.55 22.54 -1.96
C VAL A 64 1.75 22.13 -0.50
N ASN A 65 0.66 21.82 0.20
CA ASN A 65 0.63 21.60 1.64
C ASN A 65 0.34 20.16 2.05
N THR A 66 -0.09 19.30 1.14
CA THR A 66 -0.53 17.95 1.45
C THR A 66 0.14 16.90 0.56
N PHE A 67 -0.02 15.64 0.93
CA PHE A 67 0.46 14.47 0.21
C PHE A 67 -0.47 13.29 0.48
N ASN A 68 -0.55 12.32 -0.43
CA ASN A 68 -1.40 11.16 -0.25
C ASN A 68 -0.68 10.02 0.49
N LEU A 69 -1.44 9.28 1.28
CA LEU A 69 -1.04 8.01 1.87
C LEU A 69 -1.17 6.86 0.85
N PRO A 70 -0.52 5.71 1.09
CA PRO A 70 -0.83 4.47 0.36
C PRO A 70 -2.31 4.11 0.47
N ASP A 71 -2.88 3.44 -0.54
CA ASP A 71 -4.23 2.88 -0.51
C ASP A 71 -4.16 1.37 -0.75
N PHE A 72 -4.26 0.60 0.33
CA PHE A 72 -4.22 -0.87 0.29
C PHE A 72 -5.57 -1.51 0.56
N ARG A 73 -6.67 -0.75 0.52
CA ARG A 73 -8.00 -1.31 0.70
C ARG A 73 -8.30 -2.23 -0.50
N GLY A 74 -8.47 -3.52 -0.20
CA GLY A 74 -8.73 -4.54 -1.22
C GLY A 74 -7.57 -4.78 -2.19
N ARG A 75 -6.34 -4.42 -1.79
CA ARG A 75 -5.13 -4.64 -2.57
C ARG A 75 -4.10 -5.36 -1.73
N PHE A 76 -3.25 -6.16 -2.38
CA PHE A 76 -2.07 -6.70 -1.75
C PHE A 76 -0.87 -5.79 -2.05
N PRO A 77 -0.07 -5.39 -1.05
CA PRO A 77 1.11 -4.56 -1.29
C PRO A 77 2.14 -5.37 -2.07
N LEU A 78 2.56 -4.85 -3.22
CA LEU A 78 3.64 -5.41 -4.01
C LEU A 78 4.91 -4.56 -3.84
N GLY A 79 6.05 -5.22 -3.70
CA GLY A 79 7.34 -4.53 -3.64
C GLY A 79 7.61 -3.72 -4.91
N ILE A 80 8.33 -2.60 -4.75
CA ILE A 80 8.76 -1.80 -5.90
C ILE A 80 9.84 -2.57 -6.66
N ASP A 81 9.56 -2.87 -7.94
CA ASP A 81 10.55 -3.44 -8.84
C ASP A 81 11.24 -2.35 -9.66
N ARG A 82 12.41 -1.93 -9.18
CA ARG A 82 13.24 -0.92 -9.85
C ARG A 82 13.92 -1.45 -11.12
N ARG A 83 13.97 -2.77 -11.34
CA ARG A 83 14.62 -3.35 -12.53
C ARG A 83 13.72 -3.27 -13.76
N HIS A 84 12.41 -3.38 -13.56
CA HIS A 84 11.43 -3.39 -14.66
C HIS A 84 10.69 -2.05 -14.83
N ASN A 85 11.09 -1.00 -14.09
CA ASN A 85 10.49 0.34 -14.09
C ASN A 85 8.95 0.31 -13.97
N GLN A 86 8.42 -0.68 -13.26
CA GLN A 86 7.01 -0.85 -13.05
C GLN A 86 6.66 -0.35 -11.65
N ASN A 87 5.95 0.77 -11.61
CA ASN A 87 5.44 1.37 -10.38
C ASN A 87 4.20 0.63 -9.83
N VAL A 88 4.00 -0.64 -10.20
CA VAL A 88 2.87 -1.48 -9.78
C VAL A 88 2.71 -1.56 -8.26
N GLY A 89 3.80 -1.38 -7.50
CA GLY A 89 3.80 -1.31 -6.03
C GLY A 89 3.35 0.02 -5.41
N LEU A 90 3.12 1.08 -6.20
CA LEU A 90 2.78 2.43 -5.73
C LEU A 90 1.30 2.78 -5.96
N ASN A 91 0.37 1.96 -5.46
CA ASN A 91 -1.09 2.07 -5.69
C ASN A 91 -1.55 1.92 -7.15
N GLN A 92 -0.69 1.50 -8.07
CA GLN A 92 -0.97 1.48 -9.52
C GLN A 92 -1.36 0.10 -10.06
N GLY A 93 -1.44 -0.92 -9.20
CA GLY A 93 -1.77 -2.29 -9.60
C GLY A 93 -2.83 -2.97 -8.70
N GLY A 94 -3.23 -4.17 -9.12
CA GLY A 94 -4.22 -5.00 -8.41
C GLY A 94 -5.66 -4.64 -8.75
N ASN A 95 -6.51 -5.66 -8.89
CA ASN A 95 -7.93 -5.51 -9.12
C ASN A 95 -8.67 -6.51 -8.21
N LEU A 96 -9.54 -5.98 -7.35
CA LEU A 96 -10.26 -6.71 -6.31
C LEU A 96 -11.23 -7.74 -6.89
N THR A 97 -11.71 -7.52 -8.12
CA THR A 97 -12.71 -8.36 -8.81
C THR A 97 -12.19 -8.89 -10.14
N HIS A 98 -10.87 -9.06 -10.27
CA HIS A 98 -10.27 -9.56 -11.51
C HIS A 98 -10.61 -11.03 -11.73
N THR A 99 -11.24 -11.34 -12.86
CA THR A 99 -11.38 -12.72 -13.33
C THR A 99 -10.19 -13.04 -14.21
N LEU A 100 -9.43 -14.08 -13.88
CA LEU A 100 -8.27 -14.50 -14.66
C LEU A 100 -8.70 -14.88 -16.08
N SER A 101 -8.00 -14.33 -17.05
CA SER A 101 -8.08 -14.75 -18.45
C SER A 101 -7.12 -15.92 -18.73
N ILE A 102 -7.29 -16.58 -19.87
CA ILE A 102 -6.39 -17.66 -20.32
C ILE A 102 -4.96 -17.15 -20.50
N ASP A 103 -4.79 -15.90 -20.96
CA ASP A 103 -3.47 -15.28 -21.18
C ASP A 103 -2.71 -15.00 -19.86
N GLU A 104 -3.39 -15.05 -18.73
CA GLU A 104 -2.81 -14.85 -17.39
C GLU A 104 -2.50 -16.16 -16.67
N LEU A 105 -2.83 -17.31 -17.29
CA LEU A 105 -2.47 -18.62 -16.79
C LEU A 105 -1.16 -19.09 -17.42
N PRO A 106 -0.26 -19.72 -16.66
CA PRO A 106 0.89 -20.39 -17.25
C PRO A 106 0.45 -21.41 -18.30
N TRP A 107 1.16 -21.42 -19.44
CA TRP A 107 0.94 -22.43 -20.46
C TRP A 107 1.19 -23.82 -19.85
N HIS A 108 0.22 -24.71 -20.03
CA HIS A 108 0.33 -26.10 -19.60
C HIS A 108 -0.35 -27.01 -20.64
N LEU A 109 0.13 -28.26 -20.73
CA LEU A 109 -0.38 -29.27 -21.64
C LEU A 109 -0.67 -30.55 -20.84
N HIS A 110 -1.76 -31.23 -21.19
CA HIS A 110 -2.07 -32.56 -20.69
C HIS A 110 -1.83 -33.57 -21.82
N ASP A 111 -0.99 -34.57 -21.58
CA ASP A 111 -0.94 -35.75 -22.45
C ASP A 111 -2.08 -36.67 -22.02
N GLN A 112 -3.01 -36.99 -22.92
CA GLN A 112 -4.06 -37.94 -22.57
C GLN A 112 -3.42 -39.32 -22.46
N GLY A 113 -3.46 -39.90 -21.27
CA GLY A 113 -3.04 -41.28 -21.06
C GLY A 113 -3.79 -42.18 -22.04
N THR A 114 -3.02 -42.83 -22.91
CA THR A 114 -3.46 -43.85 -23.86
C THR A 114 -4.11 -45.04 -23.17
#